data_AF-A0A9P8ZQ81-F1
#
_entry.id   AF-A0A9P8ZQ81-F1
#
_cell.length_a   1.000
_cell.length_b   1.000
_cell.length_c   1.000
_cell.angle_alpha   90.00
_cell.angle_beta   90.00
_cell.angle_gamma   90.00
#
_symmetry.space_group_name_H-M   'P 1'
#
loop_
_entity.id
_entity.type
_entity.pdbx_description
1 polymer ?
#
loop_
_entity_poly.entity_id
_entity_poly.type
_entity_poly.pdbx_seq_one_letter_code
_entity_poly.pdbx_strand_id
1 'polypeptide(L)'
;MSSAMFTQSTSSDFIKSLVLRFSGPKYLALAFLMLYCKSWPFYWHLRMMHPLLRSLLLFKLSAMVGGKSPFSVSVRNTFSASIDECDYNMHVSNSVYAKNFDYCRVRLLVDALGPFHFFREISIGRNYEVRTFFGGWDEKRIHWVGLWISRKTAQDHKAEARRTAFLSSRAATPAVLTPGDAPSLQHPTLEDFTSLMARHGLSQVEWNLHAVGVGSYICKYRGRTIPPVVIFAACGFGTGEDAGQLAASTKTWDKIQNIRFKASQTNAKAIHKFWSAGFAEAPVEERSWIPLAQVWEPERLQFARMLHF
;
A
#
# COMPACT_ATOMS: atom_id res chain seq x y z
N MET A 1 7.20 30.97 82.52
CA MET A 1 7.49 29.76 81.73
C MET A 1 6.57 29.75 80.51
N SER A 2 7.14 29.48 79.34
CA SER A 2 6.46 29.20 78.07
C SER A 2 5.88 30.40 77.29
N SER A 3 6.75 31.06 76.51
CA SER A 3 6.33 31.77 75.30
C SER A 3 6.41 30.80 74.11
N ALA A 4 5.25 30.45 73.56
CA ALA A 4 5.14 29.61 72.38
C ALA A 4 5.66 30.36 71.14
N MET A 5 6.73 29.83 70.55
CA MET A 5 7.34 30.33 69.32
C MET A 5 6.56 29.76 68.13
N PHE A 6 5.63 30.54 67.59
CA PHE A 6 4.88 30.18 66.39
C PHE A 6 5.81 30.32 65.17
N THR A 7 6.40 29.20 64.73
CA THR A 7 7.20 29.15 63.50
C THR A 7 6.28 29.34 62.29
N GLN A 8 6.35 30.53 61.70
CA GLN A 8 5.78 30.84 60.37
C GLN A 8 6.46 29.93 59.33
N SER A 9 5.82 28.80 59.02
CA SER A 9 6.14 27.99 57.83
C SER A 9 5.80 28.82 56.59
N THR A 10 6.82 29.23 55.86
CA THR A 10 6.65 30.12 54.72
C THR A 10 6.04 29.36 53.53
N SER A 11 5.05 29.99 52.86
CA SER A 11 4.44 29.52 51.60
C SER A 11 5.47 29.10 50.53
N SER A 12 6.69 29.64 50.61
CA SER A 12 7.84 29.27 49.77
C SER A 12 8.22 27.79 49.88
N ASP A 13 8.14 27.19 51.07
CA ASP A 13 8.57 25.80 51.29
C ASP A 13 7.52 24.81 50.79
N PHE A 14 6.24 25.19 50.84
CA PHE A 14 5.16 24.42 50.23
C PHE A 14 5.30 24.40 48.70
N ILE A 15 5.52 25.56 48.07
CA ILE A 15 5.72 25.67 46.62
C ILE A 15 6.99 24.94 46.16
N LYS A 16 8.11 25.06 46.90
CA LYS A 16 9.34 24.30 46.61
C LYS A 16 9.11 22.79 46.73
N SER A 17 8.36 22.33 47.74
CA SER A 17 8.03 20.90 47.89
C SER A 17 7.08 20.40 46.78
N LEU A 18 6.18 21.26 46.29
CA LEU A 18 5.28 20.94 45.18
C LEU A 18 6.06 20.82 43.86
N VAL A 19 6.95 21.79 43.58
CA VAL A 19 7.82 21.80 42.39
C VAL A 19 8.84 20.65 42.41
N LEU A 20 9.34 20.24 43.59
CA LEU A 20 10.21 19.07 43.73
C LEU A 20 9.46 17.73 43.65
N ARG A 21 8.19 17.66 44.05
CA ARG A 21 7.34 16.46 43.89
C ARG A 21 6.87 16.25 42.46
N PHE A 22 6.69 17.33 41.69
CA PHE A 22 6.57 17.28 40.23
C PHE A 22 7.97 17.18 39.61
N SER A 23 8.66 16.06 39.85
CA SER A 23 9.96 15.80 39.26
C SER A 23 9.82 15.76 37.73
N GLY A 24 10.10 16.90 37.08
CA GLY A 24 10.12 17.10 35.62
C GLY A 24 10.66 15.92 34.80
N PRO A 25 11.73 15.19 35.21
CA PRO A 25 12.22 14.03 34.46
C PRO A 25 11.17 12.94 34.21
N LYS A 26 10.21 12.70 35.11
CA LYS A 26 9.17 11.67 34.90
C LYS A 26 8.20 12.06 33.79
N TYR A 27 7.82 13.33 33.73
CA TYR A 27 6.94 13.85 32.70
C TYR A 27 7.66 14.02 31.36
N LEU A 28 8.95 14.38 31.38
CA LEU A 28 9.82 14.37 30.20
C LEU A 28 9.98 12.95 29.64
N ALA A 29 10.23 11.95 30.50
CA ALA A 29 10.30 10.56 30.08
C ALA A 29 8.96 10.05 29.53
N LEU A 30 7.83 10.42 30.14
CA LEU A 30 6.51 10.08 29.64
C LEU A 30 6.20 10.77 28.30
N ALA A 31 6.54 12.05 28.16
CA ALA A 31 6.39 12.80 26.90
C ALA A 31 7.25 12.18 25.79
N PHE A 32 8.48 11.78 26.10
CA PHE A 32 9.36 11.05 25.18
C PHE A 32 8.73 9.71 24.79
N LEU A 33 8.28 8.90 25.75
CA LEU A 33 7.60 7.63 25.46
C LEU A 33 6.35 7.81 24.59
N MET A 34 5.58 8.88 24.79
CA MET A 34 4.41 9.21 23.97
C MET A 34 4.81 9.67 22.55
N LEU A 35 5.87 10.46 22.41
CA LEU A 35 6.41 10.86 21.10
C LEU A 35 6.87 9.64 20.28
N TYR A 36 7.41 8.61 20.94
CA TYR A 36 7.86 7.36 20.31
C TYR A 36 6.86 6.21 20.43
N CYS A 37 5.57 6.48 20.71
CA CYS A 37 4.55 5.42 20.85
C CYS A 37 4.45 4.50 19.62
N LYS A 38 4.73 5.03 18.42
CA LYS A 38 4.76 4.28 17.16
C LYS A 38 5.95 3.31 17.02
N SER A 39 6.98 3.50 17.85
CA SER A 39 8.19 2.67 17.91
C SER A 39 8.16 1.67 19.06
N TRP A 40 7.04 1.60 19.80
CA TRP A 40 6.91 0.61 20.87
C TRP A 40 6.93 -0.81 20.31
N PRO A 41 7.51 -1.77 21.06
CA PRO A 41 7.40 -3.17 20.69
C PRO A 41 5.92 -3.53 20.52
N PHE A 42 5.63 -4.35 19.51
CA PHE A 42 4.26 -4.76 19.12
C PHE A 42 3.35 -3.68 18.54
N TYR A 43 3.67 -2.38 18.57
CA TYR A 43 2.84 -1.36 17.92
C TYR A 43 2.60 -1.67 16.44
N TRP A 44 3.64 -2.07 15.73
CA TRP A 44 3.54 -2.50 14.33
C TRP A 44 2.57 -3.68 14.17
N HIS A 45 2.65 -4.69 15.04
CA HIS A 45 1.76 -5.86 15.00
C HIS A 45 0.31 -5.45 15.25
N LEU A 46 0.03 -4.62 16.26
CA LEU A 46 -1.30 -4.11 16.55
C LEU A 46 -1.86 -3.30 15.38
N ARG A 47 -1.04 -2.43 14.79
CA ARG A 47 -1.39 -1.64 13.60
C ARG A 47 -1.69 -2.55 12.41
N MET A 48 -0.90 -3.59 12.16
CA MET A 48 -1.13 -4.55 11.08
C MET A 48 -2.35 -5.45 11.32
N MET A 49 -2.58 -5.86 12.56
CA MET A 49 -3.74 -6.69 12.90
C MET A 49 -5.03 -5.89 12.94
N HIS A 50 -4.99 -4.57 13.14
CA HIS A 50 -6.19 -3.74 13.24
C HIS A 50 -7.15 -3.88 12.04
N PRO A 51 -6.71 -3.80 10.76
CA PRO A 51 -7.57 -4.08 9.61
C PRO A 51 -8.19 -5.48 9.61
N LEU A 52 -7.42 -6.51 10.01
CA LEU A 52 -7.87 -7.90 10.07
C LEU A 52 -8.87 -8.12 11.20
N LEU A 53 -8.57 -7.62 12.40
CA LEU A 53 -9.47 -7.66 13.55
C LEU A 53 -10.75 -6.89 13.25
N ARG A 54 -10.67 -5.73 12.60
CA ARG A 54 -11.84 -4.95 12.21
C ARG A 54 -12.69 -5.67 11.16
N SER A 55 -12.09 -6.35 10.18
CA SER A 55 -12.86 -7.09 9.16
C SER A 55 -13.50 -8.36 9.72
N LEU A 56 -12.81 -9.05 10.64
CA LEU A 56 -13.33 -10.20 11.41
C LEU A 56 -14.46 -9.79 12.35
N LEU A 57 -14.30 -8.72 13.11
CA LEU A 57 -15.29 -8.23 14.09
C LEU A 57 -16.53 -7.63 13.42
N LEU A 58 -16.38 -7.01 12.25
CA LEU A 58 -17.51 -6.39 11.54
C LEU A 58 -18.23 -7.35 10.57
N PHE A 59 -17.83 -8.63 10.47
CA PHE A 59 -18.39 -9.62 9.53
C PHE A 59 -18.61 -9.10 8.09
N LYS A 60 -17.81 -8.11 7.68
CA LYS A 60 -17.95 -7.38 6.40
C LYS A 60 -17.05 -7.95 5.30
N LEU A 61 -16.71 -9.24 5.35
CA LEU A 61 -16.08 -9.92 4.21
C LEU A 61 -17.04 -10.12 3.02
N SER A 62 -18.34 -9.83 3.20
CA SER A 62 -19.38 -10.12 2.21
C SER A 62 -19.47 -9.13 1.04
N ALA A 63 -18.68 -8.04 1.02
CA ALA A 63 -18.62 -7.12 -0.12
C ALA A 63 -17.37 -7.40 -0.96
N MET A 64 -17.25 -8.62 -1.49
CA MET A 64 -16.32 -8.90 -2.57
C MET A 64 -16.72 -8.07 -3.79
N VAL A 65 -15.72 -7.60 -4.53
CA VAL A 65 -15.81 -6.56 -5.56
C VAL A 65 -16.74 -7.02 -6.68
N GLY A 66 -18.04 -6.78 -6.52
CA GLY A 66 -19.07 -7.21 -7.45
C GLY A 66 -18.80 -6.63 -8.83
N GLY A 67 -18.29 -7.47 -9.73
CA GLY A 67 -18.32 -7.20 -11.16
C GLY A 67 -17.24 -6.31 -11.75
N LYS A 68 -16.44 -5.63 -10.93
CA LYS A 68 -15.44 -4.69 -11.45
C LYS A 68 -14.21 -5.41 -12.01
N SER A 69 -13.45 -4.72 -12.87
CA SER A 69 -12.11 -5.15 -13.29
C SER A 69 -11.13 -5.10 -12.09
N PRO A 70 -10.19 -6.06 -11.96
CA PRO A 70 -9.15 -6.01 -10.92
C PRO A 70 -8.31 -4.73 -11.01
N PHE A 71 -8.13 -4.18 -12.20
CA PHE A 71 -7.37 -2.95 -12.43
C PHE A 71 -8.09 -1.67 -11.95
N SER A 72 -9.40 -1.73 -11.73
CA SER A 72 -10.18 -0.60 -11.22
C SER A 72 -10.10 -0.43 -9.69
N VAL A 73 -9.64 -1.47 -8.99
CA VAL A 73 -9.59 -1.45 -7.52
C VAL A 73 -8.34 -0.73 -7.06
N SER A 74 -8.55 0.31 -6.26
CA SER A 74 -7.47 1.03 -5.59
C SER A 74 -7.78 1.25 -4.11
N VAL A 75 -6.74 1.18 -3.28
CA VAL A 75 -6.82 1.50 -1.86
C VAL A 75 -5.97 2.73 -1.59
N ARG A 76 -6.59 3.71 -0.93
CA ARG A 76 -5.95 4.95 -0.51
C ARG A 76 -5.72 4.93 0.99
N ASN A 77 -4.47 5.12 1.38
CA ASN A 77 -4.07 5.32 2.76
C ASN A 77 -3.32 6.65 2.91
N THR A 78 -3.72 7.45 3.89
CA THR A 78 -3.06 8.70 4.24
C THR A 78 -2.11 8.47 5.40
N PHE A 79 -0.92 9.04 5.31
CA PHE A 79 0.09 9.03 6.36
C PHE A 79 0.65 10.44 6.56
N SER A 80 1.29 10.62 7.71
CA SER A 80 1.98 11.86 8.07
C SER A 80 3.39 11.49 8.51
N ALA A 81 4.39 12.14 7.91
CA ALA A 81 5.80 11.94 8.24
C ALA A 81 6.09 12.48 9.64
N SER A 82 6.02 11.61 10.65
CA SER A 82 6.36 11.97 12.02
C SER A 82 7.85 11.88 12.26
N ILE A 83 8.31 12.54 13.34
CA ILE A 83 9.75 12.66 13.67
C ILE A 83 10.41 11.29 13.82
N ASP A 84 9.69 10.28 14.35
CA ASP A 84 10.16 8.91 14.50
C ASP A 84 10.30 8.13 13.19
N GLU A 85 9.66 8.61 12.11
CA GLU A 85 9.70 8.01 10.78
C GLU A 85 10.78 8.66 9.89
N CYS A 86 11.35 9.78 10.32
CA CYS A 86 12.39 10.50 9.60
C CYS A 86 13.80 10.05 10.00
N ASP A 87 14.73 10.07 9.05
CA ASP A 87 16.14 9.80 9.25
C ASP A 87 16.91 11.07 9.70
N TYR A 88 18.24 10.97 9.74
CA TYR A 88 19.10 12.09 10.14
C TYR A 88 19.04 13.30 9.20
N ASN A 89 18.56 13.14 7.96
CA ASN A 89 18.35 14.22 6.99
C ASN A 89 16.97 14.87 7.14
N MET A 90 16.18 14.47 8.14
CA MET A 90 14.80 14.93 8.32
C MET A 90 13.87 14.56 7.15
N HIS A 91 14.19 13.48 6.44
CA HIS A 91 13.34 12.90 5.41
C HIS A 91 12.83 11.53 5.88
N VAL A 92 11.67 11.11 5.36
CA VAL A 92 11.14 9.77 5.64
C VAL A 92 12.19 8.72 5.26
N SER A 93 12.59 7.88 6.23
CA SER A 93 13.59 6.83 6.00
C SER A 93 13.11 5.84 4.93
N ASN A 94 14.04 5.34 4.10
CA ASN A 94 13.76 4.34 3.06
C ASN A 94 12.99 3.12 3.58
N SER A 95 13.26 2.69 4.81
CA SER A 95 12.59 1.55 5.44
C SER A 95 11.11 1.79 5.76
N VAL A 96 10.70 3.05 5.96
CA VAL A 96 9.32 3.43 6.28
C VAL A 96 8.39 3.25 5.07
N TYR A 97 8.91 3.38 3.85
CA TYR A 97 8.16 3.08 2.64
C TYR A 97 7.71 1.62 2.64
N ALA A 98 8.62 0.67 2.92
CA ALA A 98 8.28 -0.74 3.05
C ALA A 98 7.26 -0.99 4.17
N LYS A 99 7.49 -0.44 5.36
CA LYS A 99 6.58 -0.54 6.52
C LYS A 99 5.16 -0.05 6.20
N ASN A 100 5.02 1.07 5.52
CA ASN A 100 3.71 1.63 5.17
C ASN A 100 3.08 0.90 3.98
N PHE A 101 3.89 0.36 3.07
CA PHE A 101 3.40 -0.54 2.03
C PHE A 101 2.78 -1.79 2.63
N ASP A 102 3.45 -2.46 3.58
CA ASP A 102 2.90 -3.60 4.33
C ASP A 102 1.49 -3.30 4.86
N TYR A 103 1.29 -2.12 5.44
CA TYR A 103 -0.01 -1.72 5.99
C TYR A 103 -1.09 -1.54 4.90
N CYS A 104 -0.75 -0.85 3.81
CA CYS A 104 -1.65 -0.70 2.66
C CYS A 104 -2.02 -2.07 2.06
N ARG A 105 -1.06 -2.97 2.04
CA ARG A 105 -1.21 -4.32 1.52
C ARG A 105 -1.96 -5.24 2.44
N VAL A 106 -1.84 -5.10 3.76
CA VAL A 106 -2.66 -5.85 4.71
C VAL A 106 -4.12 -5.42 4.62
N ARG A 107 -4.34 -4.12 4.43
CA ARG A 107 -5.66 -3.58 4.11
C ARG A 107 -6.18 -4.08 2.77
N LEU A 108 -5.28 -4.42 1.84
CA LEU A 108 -5.63 -4.92 0.52
C LEU A 108 -5.77 -6.45 0.46
N LEU A 109 -4.93 -7.25 1.14
CA LEU A 109 -5.07 -8.71 1.39
C LEU A 109 -3.91 -9.48 2.12
N VAL A 110 -2.67 -8.96 2.33
CA VAL A 110 -1.43 -9.65 2.91
C VAL A 110 -0.86 -10.80 2.01
N ASP A 111 0.40 -10.92 1.56
CA ASP A 111 1.75 -10.70 2.15
C ASP A 111 2.91 -10.58 1.10
N ALA A 112 3.98 -9.82 1.39
CA ALA A 112 5.37 -9.85 0.84
C ALA A 112 5.89 -8.86 -0.25
N LEU A 113 7.03 -8.23 0.12
CA LEU A 113 7.79 -7.10 -0.46
C LEU A 113 8.24 -7.30 -1.92
N GLY A 114 8.39 -6.20 -2.64
CA GLY A 114 9.17 -6.18 -3.88
C GLY A 114 9.89 -4.84 -4.07
N PRO A 115 10.53 -4.63 -5.22
CA PRO A 115 11.45 -3.53 -5.43
C PRO A 115 10.76 -2.16 -5.33
N PHE A 116 11.46 -1.20 -4.71
CA PHE A 116 11.04 0.19 -4.62
C PHE A 116 11.93 1.05 -5.53
N HIS A 117 11.29 1.89 -6.32
CA HIS A 117 11.90 2.96 -7.12
C HIS A 117 11.64 4.28 -6.41
N PHE A 118 12.70 4.93 -5.94
CA PHE A 118 12.62 6.21 -5.26
C PHE A 118 12.93 7.34 -6.25
N PHE A 119 12.04 8.32 -6.34
CA PHE A 119 12.15 9.46 -7.25
C PHE A 119 12.36 10.78 -6.50
N ARG A 120 11.72 10.95 -5.33
CA ARG A 120 11.82 12.14 -4.47
C ARG A 120 11.66 11.76 -3.00
N GLU A 121 12.28 12.55 -2.13
CA GLU A 121 12.22 12.37 -0.68
C GLU A 121 11.03 13.14 -0.07
N ILE A 122 10.40 12.56 0.96
CA ILE A 122 9.28 13.17 1.70
C ILE A 122 9.85 13.83 2.96
N SER A 123 9.69 15.14 3.09
CA SER A 123 10.13 15.90 4.27
C SER A 123 9.27 15.69 5.51
N ILE A 124 9.88 15.88 6.68
CA ILE A 124 9.24 15.82 7.99
C ILE A 124 7.99 16.70 8.07
N GLY A 125 6.95 16.20 8.70
CA GLY A 125 5.66 16.88 8.85
C GLY A 125 4.80 16.93 7.59
N ARG A 126 5.26 16.40 6.45
CA ARG A 126 4.48 16.37 5.21
C ARG A 126 3.46 15.23 5.24
N ASN A 127 2.24 15.56 4.85
CA ASN A 127 1.20 14.55 4.62
C ASN A 127 1.37 13.95 3.22
N TYR A 128 1.31 12.63 3.15
CA TYR A 128 1.40 11.89 1.89
C TYR A 128 0.35 10.79 1.84
N GLU A 129 -0.02 10.41 0.62
CA GLU A 129 -0.91 9.30 0.33
C GLU A 129 -0.10 8.16 -0.27
N VAL A 130 -0.40 6.94 0.14
CA VAL A 130 0.00 5.74 -0.58
C VAL A 130 -1.23 5.21 -1.28
N ARG A 131 -1.20 5.20 -2.61
CA ARG A 131 -2.24 4.60 -3.44
C ARG A 131 -1.74 3.27 -3.96
N THR A 132 -2.40 2.20 -3.56
CA THR A 132 -2.08 0.85 -4.02
C THR A 132 -3.12 0.40 -5.01
N PHE A 133 -2.69 -0.12 -6.15
CA PHE A 133 -3.55 -0.68 -7.18
C PHE A 133 -2.93 -1.95 -7.76
N PHE A 134 -3.76 -2.64 -8.53
CA PHE A 134 -3.40 -3.86 -9.20
C PHE A 134 -2.50 -3.58 -10.41
N GLY A 135 -1.33 -4.22 -10.45
CA GLY A 135 -0.32 -4.02 -11.49
C GLY A 135 -0.26 -5.13 -12.54
N GLY A 136 -1.15 -6.13 -12.50
CA GLY A 136 -1.13 -7.26 -13.42
C GLY A 136 -0.69 -8.57 -12.77
N TRP A 137 -0.43 -9.60 -13.58
CA TRP A 137 0.01 -10.91 -13.11
C TRP A 137 0.84 -11.66 -14.16
N ASP A 138 1.71 -12.54 -13.69
CA ASP A 138 2.39 -13.58 -14.49
C ASP A 138 1.70 -14.95 -14.27
N GLU A 139 2.31 -16.04 -14.74
CA GLU A 139 1.75 -17.39 -14.57
C GLU A 139 1.45 -17.78 -13.11
N LYS A 140 2.21 -17.25 -12.15
CA LYS A 140 2.23 -17.68 -10.73
C LYS A 140 2.08 -16.52 -9.75
N ARG A 141 2.39 -15.29 -10.17
CA ARG A 141 2.53 -14.12 -9.34
C ARG A 141 1.51 -13.07 -9.71
N ILE A 142 0.89 -12.49 -8.70
CA ILE A 142 0.13 -11.25 -8.80
C ILE A 142 1.09 -10.10 -8.55
N HIS A 143 1.01 -9.01 -9.31
CA HIS A 143 1.79 -7.80 -9.09
C HIS A 143 0.89 -6.67 -8.57
N TRP A 144 1.34 -5.97 -7.55
CA TRP A 144 0.68 -4.78 -7.00
C TRP A 144 1.64 -3.62 -7.04
N VAL A 145 1.12 -2.43 -7.30
CA VAL A 145 1.91 -1.21 -7.38
C VAL A 145 1.40 -0.23 -6.33
N GLY A 146 2.30 0.26 -5.50
CA GLY A 146 2.08 1.37 -4.57
C GLY A 146 2.72 2.64 -5.10
N LEU A 147 1.98 3.74 -5.12
CA LEU A 147 2.50 5.08 -5.42
C LEU A 147 2.48 5.92 -4.14
N TRP A 148 3.64 6.46 -3.77
CA TRP A 148 3.77 7.45 -2.71
C TRP A 148 3.65 8.82 -3.31
N ILE A 149 2.54 9.49 -3.02
CA ILE A 149 2.22 10.80 -3.59
C ILE A 149 1.96 11.82 -2.50
N SER A 150 2.26 13.08 -2.75
CA SER A 150 1.81 14.18 -1.88
C SER A 150 1.27 15.32 -2.73
N ARG A 151 0.31 16.08 -2.22
CA ARG A 151 -0.11 17.31 -2.91
C ARG A 151 1.04 18.30 -3.04
N LYS A 152 1.14 18.96 -4.19
CA LYS A 152 2.07 20.06 -4.42
C LYS A 152 1.65 21.26 -3.56
N THR A 153 2.65 21.90 -2.98
CA THR A 153 2.52 23.13 -2.19
C THR A 153 3.02 24.32 -3.01
N ALA A 154 2.70 25.54 -2.60
CA ALA A 154 3.24 26.75 -3.23
C ALA A 154 4.79 26.77 -3.27
N GLN A 155 5.44 26.17 -2.27
CA GLN A 155 6.90 26.02 -2.25
C GLN A 155 7.39 25.06 -3.34
N ASP A 156 6.68 23.97 -3.60
CA ASP A 156 7.03 23.03 -4.67
C ASP A 156 6.90 23.68 -6.05
N HIS A 157 5.82 24.44 -6.29
CA HIS A 157 5.65 25.19 -7.53
C HIS A 157 6.78 26.21 -7.75
N LYS A 158 7.22 26.88 -6.68
CA LYS A 158 8.36 27.82 -6.74
C LYS A 158 9.69 27.12 -6.99
N ALA A 159 9.91 25.95 -6.40
CA ALA A 159 11.11 25.14 -6.63
C ALA A 159 11.15 24.58 -8.05
N GLU A 160 10.00 24.16 -8.59
CA GLU A 160 9.85 23.67 -9.96
C GLU A 160 10.10 24.78 -10.98
N ALA A 161 9.51 25.97 -10.79
CA ALA A 161 9.77 27.15 -11.63
C ALA A 161 11.25 27.54 -11.65
N ARG A 162 11.93 27.48 -10.48
CA ARG A 162 13.39 27.72 -10.39
C ARG A 162 14.21 26.67 -11.14
N ARG A 163 13.84 25.39 -11.05
CA ARG A 163 14.49 24.30 -11.80
C ARG A 163 14.32 24.47 -13.29
N THR A 164 13.11 24.79 -13.76
CA THR A 164 12.83 25.04 -15.18
C THR A 164 13.63 26.22 -15.71
N ALA A 165 13.71 27.31 -14.94
CA ALA A 165 14.54 28.48 -15.29
C ALA A 165 16.04 28.13 -15.36
N PHE A 166 16.54 27.28 -14.46
CA PHE A 166 17.94 26.83 -14.44
C PHE A 166 18.27 25.86 -15.59
N LEU A 167 17.36 24.97 -15.97
CA LEU A 167 17.56 24.07 -17.12
C LEU A 167 17.50 24.84 -18.45
N SER A 168 16.62 25.84 -18.54
CA SER A 168 16.51 26.71 -19.71
C SER A 168 17.76 27.58 -19.93
N SER A 169 18.52 27.90 -18.87
CA SER A 169 19.78 28.66 -19.00
C SER A 169 20.99 27.80 -19.40
N ARG A 170 20.87 26.46 -19.33
CA ARG A 170 21.96 25.51 -19.57
C ARG A 170 21.87 24.76 -20.91
N ALA A 171 20.80 24.98 -21.67
CA ALA A 171 20.58 24.35 -22.99
C ALA A 171 21.53 24.84 -24.12
N ALA A 172 22.58 25.60 -23.81
CA ALA A 172 23.51 26.20 -24.77
C ALA A 172 24.86 25.45 -24.87
N THR A 173 24.91 24.14 -24.64
CA THR A 173 26.14 23.34 -24.84
C THR A 173 25.82 22.10 -25.68
N PRO A 174 26.44 21.90 -26.86
CA PRO A 174 26.14 20.77 -27.72
C PRO A 174 26.64 19.47 -27.08
N ALA A 175 25.78 18.45 -27.06
CA ALA A 175 26.11 17.13 -26.56
C ALA A 175 27.05 16.39 -27.53
N VAL A 176 28.19 15.92 -27.01
CA VAL A 176 29.06 14.97 -27.71
C VAL A 176 28.40 13.60 -27.65
N LEU A 177 27.99 13.08 -28.82
CA LEU A 177 27.43 11.75 -28.97
C LEU A 177 28.53 10.70 -28.82
N THR A 178 28.37 9.78 -27.86
CA THR A 178 29.23 8.60 -27.75
C THR A 178 28.41 7.40 -28.29
N PRO A 179 28.87 6.68 -29.32
CA PRO A 179 28.14 5.53 -29.85
C PRO A 179 28.55 4.26 -29.10
N GLY A 180 27.60 3.64 -28.39
CA GLY A 180 27.87 2.35 -27.75
C GLY A 180 26.84 1.89 -26.72
N ASP A 181 25.54 1.87 -27.07
CA ASP A 181 24.54 1.24 -26.22
C ASP A 181 24.23 -0.18 -26.72
N ALA A 182 24.79 -1.16 -26.02
CA ALA A 182 24.20 -2.49 -25.92
C ALA A 182 22.79 -2.38 -25.29
N PRO A 183 21.85 -3.31 -25.54
CA PRO A 183 20.53 -3.26 -24.94
C PRO A 183 20.64 -3.50 -23.43
N SER A 184 20.82 -2.41 -22.67
CA SER A 184 20.69 -2.41 -21.23
C SER A 184 19.21 -2.60 -20.88
N LEU A 185 18.95 -3.41 -19.84
CA LEU A 185 17.64 -3.50 -19.20
C LEU A 185 17.18 -2.08 -18.84
N GLN A 186 16.29 -1.51 -19.65
CA GLN A 186 15.76 -0.18 -19.41
C GLN A 186 15.03 -0.22 -18.06
N HIS A 187 15.52 0.54 -17.08
CA HIS A 187 14.78 0.74 -15.85
C HIS A 187 13.57 1.65 -16.14
N PRO A 188 12.41 1.38 -15.53
CA PRO A 188 11.21 2.16 -15.79
C PRO A 188 11.44 3.62 -15.39
N THR A 189 11.07 4.53 -16.30
CA THR A 189 11.35 5.95 -16.16
C THR A 189 10.27 6.66 -15.34
N LEU A 190 10.55 7.89 -14.89
CA LEU A 190 9.55 8.72 -14.21
C LEU A 190 8.32 9.01 -15.11
N GLU A 191 8.49 9.01 -16.43
CA GLU A 191 7.44 9.24 -17.41
C GLU A 191 6.45 8.08 -17.48
N ASP A 192 6.96 6.85 -17.38
CA ASP A 192 6.14 5.63 -17.34
C ASP A 192 5.19 5.65 -16.13
N PHE A 193 5.72 6.00 -14.95
CA PHE A 193 4.92 6.10 -13.72
C PHE A 193 4.01 7.34 -13.69
N THR A 194 4.35 8.37 -14.45
CA THR A 194 3.49 9.54 -14.65
C THR A 194 2.25 9.17 -15.45
N SER A 195 2.44 8.40 -16.52
CA SER A 195 1.33 7.87 -17.33
C SER A 195 0.41 6.97 -16.50
N LEU A 196 1.00 6.18 -15.58
CA LEU A 196 0.26 5.36 -14.64
C LEU A 196 -0.57 6.18 -13.64
N MET A 197 0.00 7.26 -13.09
CA MET A 197 -0.73 8.22 -12.27
C MET A 197 -1.94 8.79 -13.00
N ALA A 198 -1.76 9.23 -14.25
CA ALA A 198 -2.82 9.84 -15.06
C ALA A 198 -4.04 8.93 -15.20
N ARG A 199 -3.84 7.61 -15.39
CA ARG A 199 -4.93 6.61 -15.48
C ARG A 199 -5.79 6.52 -14.23
N HIS A 200 -5.17 6.75 -13.07
CA HIS A 200 -5.86 6.76 -11.79
C HIS A 200 -6.33 8.17 -11.40
N GLY A 201 -6.46 9.08 -12.38
CA GLY A 201 -6.95 10.44 -12.18
C GLY A 201 -5.99 11.33 -11.40
N LEU A 202 -4.70 11.00 -11.37
CA LEU A 202 -3.67 11.79 -10.68
C LEU A 202 -2.89 12.62 -11.69
N SER A 203 -3.06 13.93 -11.63
CA SER A 203 -2.28 14.88 -12.44
C SER A 203 -0.95 15.24 -11.77
N GLN A 204 0.13 15.26 -12.56
CA GLN A 204 1.44 15.80 -12.14
C GLN A 204 1.38 17.29 -11.77
N VAL A 205 0.34 18.01 -12.19
CA VAL A 205 0.14 19.42 -11.82
C VAL A 205 -0.25 19.55 -10.34
N GLU A 206 -1.00 18.58 -9.81
CA GLU A 206 -1.49 18.61 -8.42
C GLU A 206 -0.63 17.76 -7.47
N TRP A 207 0.02 16.71 -7.98
CA TRP A 207 0.67 15.69 -7.15
C TRP A 207 2.17 15.56 -7.44
N ASN A 208 2.95 15.38 -6.38
CA ASN A 208 4.34 14.94 -6.43
C ASN A 208 4.40 13.42 -6.26
N LEU A 209 5.07 12.73 -7.17
CA LEU A 209 5.45 11.32 -7.01
C LEU A 209 6.79 11.22 -6.28
N HIS A 210 6.81 10.49 -5.17
CA HIS A 210 7.99 10.30 -4.32
C HIS A 210 8.64 8.94 -4.52
N ALA A 211 7.84 7.89 -4.50
CA ALA A 211 8.33 6.54 -4.68
C ALA A 211 7.26 5.68 -5.35
N VAL A 212 7.71 4.62 -6.01
CA VAL A 212 6.89 3.55 -6.55
C VAL A 212 7.40 2.22 -6.02
N GLY A 213 6.52 1.43 -5.43
CA GLY A 213 6.85 0.11 -4.91
C GLY A 213 6.06 -0.94 -5.66
N VAL A 214 6.74 -1.98 -6.16
CA VAL A 214 6.07 -3.10 -6.80
C VAL A 214 6.19 -4.32 -5.90
N GLY A 215 5.07 -4.88 -5.45
CA GLY A 215 5.03 -6.15 -4.71
C GLY A 215 4.59 -7.29 -5.61
N SER A 216 5.18 -8.47 -5.47
CA SER A 216 4.80 -9.67 -6.24
C SER A 216 4.41 -10.83 -5.32
N TYR A 217 3.31 -11.52 -5.62
CA TYR A 217 2.66 -12.45 -4.68
C TYR A 217 2.35 -13.78 -5.35
N ILE A 218 2.79 -14.88 -4.74
CA ILE A 218 2.36 -16.21 -5.14
C ILE A 218 1.29 -16.67 -4.16
N CYS A 219 0.08 -16.87 -4.68
CA CYS A 219 -0.99 -17.43 -3.86
C CYS A 219 -0.84 -18.95 -3.81
N LYS A 220 -0.70 -19.49 -2.59
CA LYS A 220 -0.56 -20.93 -2.37
C LYS A 220 -1.69 -21.47 -1.51
N TYR A 221 -2.10 -22.68 -1.82
CA TYR A 221 -2.99 -23.48 -0.99
C TYR A 221 -2.37 -24.86 -0.80
N ARG A 222 -2.03 -25.20 0.45
CA ARG A 222 -1.38 -26.46 0.84
C ARG A 222 -0.18 -26.83 -0.07
N GLY A 223 0.70 -25.85 -0.28
CA GLY A 223 1.93 -26.03 -1.07
C GLY A 223 1.75 -25.94 -2.59
N ARG A 224 0.52 -25.94 -3.11
CA ARG A 224 0.24 -25.75 -4.54
C ARG A 224 0.04 -24.28 -4.86
N THR A 225 0.62 -23.82 -5.97
CA THR A 225 0.41 -22.48 -6.49
C THR A 225 -0.92 -22.41 -7.22
N ILE A 226 -1.71 -21.38 -6.92
CA ILE A 226 -2.99 -21.12 -7.56
C ILE A 226 -2.80 -19.98 -8.57
N PRO A 227 -3.22 -20.16 -9.84
CA PRO A 227 -3.12 -19.11 -10.83
C PRO A 227 -3.92 -17.86 -10.42
N PRO A 228 -3.35 -16.66 -10.59
CA PRO A 228 -4.00 -15.37 -10.30
C PRO A 228 -5.44 -15.24 -10.80
N VAL A 229 -5.68 -15.66 -12.04
CA VAL A 229 -6.99 -15.56 -12.70
C VAL A 229 -8.08 -16.36 -11.96
N VAL A 230 -7.74 -17.55 -11.46
CA VAL A 230 -8.67 -18.39 -10.69
C VAL A 230 -9.07 -17.67 -9.40
N ILE A 231 -8.14 -16.96 -8.79
CA ILE A 231 -8.37 -16.20 -7.56
C ILE A 231 -9.27 -15.00 -7.84
N PHE A 232 -9.04 -14.27 -8.94
CA PHE A 232 -9.90 -13.14 -9.31
C PHE A 232 -11.33 -13.57 -9.59
N ALA A 233 -11.52 -14.65 -10.36
CA ALA A 233 -12.84 -15.22 -10.59
C ALA A 233 -13.49 -15.68 -9.26
N ALA A 234 -12.71 -16.29 -8.37
CA ALA A 234 -13.17 -16.67 -7.04
C ALA A 234 -13.47 -15.51 -6.09
N CYS A 235 -13.04 -14.29 -6.42
CA CYS A 235 -13.29 -13.05 -5.69
C CYS A 235 -14.38 -12.19 -6.36
N GLY A 236 -15.00 -12.66 -7.44
CA GLY A 236 -16.14 -11.98 -8.08
C GLY A 236 -15.73 -10.86 -9.05
N PHE A 237 -14.45 -10.80 -9.42
CA PHE A 237 -14.01 -9.86 -10.45
C PHE A 237 -14.60 -10.23 -11.81
N GLY A 238 -15.11 -9.23 -12.54
CA GLY A 238 -15.68 -9.40 -13.88
C GLY A 238 -17.03 -10.12 -13.97
N THR A 239 -17.80 -10.18 -12.87
CA THR A 239 -19.15 -10.78 -12.80
C THR A 239 -20.33 -9.78 -12.81
N GLY A 240 -20.13 -8.54 -13.28
CA GLY A 240 -21.14 -7.46 -13.23
C GLY A 240 -21.52 -6.90 -14.59
N GLU A 241 -22.31 -5.83 -14.61
CA GLU A 241 -22.89 -5.21 -15.81
C GLU A 241 -21.83 -4.76 -16.85
N ASP A 242 -20.64 -4.35 -16.39
CA ASP A 242 -19.50 -4.01 -17.26
C ASP A 242 -18.97 -5.22 -18.06
N ALA A 243 -19.30 -6.44 -17.65
CA ALA A 243 -18.95 -7.67 -18.33
C ALA A 243 -20.02 -8.08 -19.35
N GLY A 244 -20.50 -7.13 -20.16
CA GLY A 244 -21.55 -7.30 -21.17
C GLY A 244 -21.36 -8.42 -22.22
N GLN A 245 -20.27 -9.20 -22.11
CA GLN A 245 -19.99 -10.38 -22.93
C GLN A 245 -19.63 -11.64 -22.12
N LEU A 246 -19.61 -11.61 -20.77
CA LEU A 246 -19.03 -12.68 -19.95
C LEU A 246 -19.98 -13.27 -18.89
N ALA A 247 -21.20 -13.65 -19.30
CA ALA A 247 -22.16 -14.38 -18.46
C ALA A 247 -21.60 -15.69 -17.83
N ALA A 248 -20.45 -16.18 -18.31
CA ALA A 248 -19.76 -17.36 -17.78
C ALA A 248 -19.06 -17.10 -16.42
N SER A 249 -18.57 -15.88 -16.14
CA SER A 249 -17.85 -15.57 -14.90
C SER A 249 -18.79 -15.56 -13.68
N THR A 250 -20.02 -15.07 -13.86
CA THR A 250 -21.07 -15.08 -12.83
C THR A 250 -21.35 -16.49 -12.33
N LYS A 251 -21.37 -17.49 -13.24
CA LYS A 251 -21.55 -18.91 -12.87
C LYS A 251 -20.43 -19.44 -11.98
N THR A 252 -19.17 -19.05 -12.21
CA THR A 252 -18.04 -19.49 -11.38
C THR A 252 -18.02 -18.81 -10.03
N TRP A 253 -18.29 -17.51 -9.99
CA TRP A 253 -18.47 -16.80 -8.73
C TRP A 253 -19.58 -17.42 -7.90
N ASP A 254 -20.77 -17.62 -8.47
CA ASP A 254 -21.90 -18.23 -7.78
C ASP A 254 -21.56 -19.65 -7.33
N LYS A 255 -20.88 -20.45 -8.14
CA LYS A 255 -20.40 -21.79 -7.75
C LYS A 255 -19.47 -21.71 -6.54
N ILE A 256 -18.51 -20.78 -6.53
CA ILE A 256 -17.55 -20.61 -5.43
C ILE A 256 -18.23 -20.05 -4.19
N GLN A 257 -19.15 -19.09 -4.32
CA GLN A 257 -19.97 -18.59 -3.21
C GLN A 257 -20.85 -19.68 -2.62
N ASN A 258 -21.48 -20.50 -3.46
CA ASN A 258 -22.24 -21.67 -3.02
C ASN A 258 -21.36 -22.66 -2.24
N ILE A 259 -20.15 -22.92 -2.73
CA ILE A 259 -19.16 -23.76 -2.03
C ILE A 259 -18.70 -23.12 -0.70
N ARG A 260 -18.55 -21.79 -0.64
CA ARG A 260 -18.09 -21.04 0.55
C ARG A 260 -19.16 -20.89 1.63
N PHE A 261 -20.40 -20.61 1.24
CA PHE A 261 -21.45 -20.10 2.13
C PHE A 261 -22.66 -21.00 2.31
N LYS A 262 -22.83 -22.09 1.53
CA LYS A 262 -23.87 -23.07 1.89
C LYS A 262 -23.50 -23.73 3.23
N ALA A 263 -24.47 -23.92 4.11
CA ALA A 263 -24.25 -24.17 5.53
C ALA A 263 -24.03 -25.66 5.91
N SER A 264 -23.18 -26.41 5.20
CA SER A 264 -22.94 -27.83 5.48
C SER A 264 -21.48 -28.17 5.77
N GLN A 265 -21.20 -29.08 6.71
CA GLN A 265 -19.88 -29.65 6.98
C GLN A 265 -19.22 -30.29 5.74
N THR A 266 -19.99 -30.68 4.72
CA THR A 266 -19.46 -31.18 3.43
C THR A 266 -18.74 -30.10 2.61
N ASN A 267 -18.90 -28.82 2.94
CA ASN A 267 -18.31 -27.72 2.16
C ASN A 267 -16.83 -27.47 2.43
N ALA A 268 -16.31 -27.83 3.60
CA ALA A 268 -14.86 -27.77 3.83
C ALA A 268 -14.12 -28.73 2.90
N LYS A 269 -14.66 -29.94 2.67
CA LYS A 269 -14.13 -30.92 1.71
C LYS A 269 -14.28 -30.43 0.27
N ALA A 270 -15.39 -29.75 -0.07
CA ALA A 270 -15.60 -29.18 -1.40
C ALA A 270 -14.65 -28.01 -1.72
N ILE A 271 -14.51 -27.05 -0.78
CA ILE A 271 -13.51 -25.97 -0.85
C ILE A 271 -12.12 -26.57 -1.00
N HIS A 272 -11.81 -27.57 -0.17
CA HIS A 272 -10.52 -28.23 -0.20
C HIS A 272 -10.25 -28.88 -1.56
N LYS A 273 -11.19 -29.69 -2.07
CA LYS A 273 -11.10 -30.36 -3.37
C LYS A 273 -10.90 -29.35 -4.51
N PHE A 274 -11.67 -28.26 -4.49
CA PHE A 274 -11.57 -27.21 -5.50
C PHE A 274 -10.17 -26.58 -5.53
N TRP A 275 -9.67 -26.11 -4.39
CA TRP A 275 -8.38 -25.42 -4.31
C TRP A 275 -7.16 -26.34 -4.38
N SER A 276 -7.30 -27.62 -4.04
CA SER A 276 -6.20 -28.58 -4.17
C SER A 276 -5.95 -28.95 -5.63
N ALA A 277 -7.00 -29.27 -6.40
CA ALA A 277 -6.84 -29.74 -7.78
C ALA A 277 -8.06 -29.46 -8.66
N GLY A 278 -9.24 -29.29 -8.08
CA GLY A 278 -10.50 -29.20 -8.82
C GLY A 278 -10.57 -28.03 -9.81
N PHE A 279 -9.84 -26.93 -9.59
CA PHE A 279 -9.75 -25.88 -10.60
C PHE A 279 -8.95 -26.32 -11.84
N ALA A 280 -7.86 -27.07 -11.67
CA ALA A 280 -7.03 -27.55 -12.77
C ALA A 280 -7.67 -28.73 -13.51
N GLU A 281 -8.44 -29.56 -12.79
CA GLU A 281 -9.15 -30.73 -13.31
C GLU A 281 -10.54 -30.39 -13.89
N ALA A 282 -11.02 -29.15 -13.71
CA ALA A 282 -12.32 -28.74 -14.23
C ALA A 282 -12.38 -28.92 -15.76
N PRO A 283 -13.50 -29.41 -16.32
CA PRO A 283 -13.74 -29.41 -17.76
C PRO A 283 -13.55 -28.01 -18.36
N VAL A 284 -13.11 -27.91 -19.61
CA VAL A 284 -12.76 -26.63 -20.26
C VAL A 284 -13.94 -25.66 -20.24
N GLU A 285 -15.16 -26.19 -20.38
CA GLU A 285 -16.42 -25.45 -20.34
C GLU A 285 -16.71 -24.82 -18.98
N GLU A 286 -16.19 -25.43 -17.90
CA GLU A 286 -16.34 -24.93 -16.53
C GLU A 286 -15.27 -23.90 -16.14
N ARG A 287 -14.21 -23.74 -16.95
CA ARG A 287 -13.09 -22.82 -16.71
C ARG A 287 -13.42 -21.41 -17.18
N SER A 288 -14.51 -20.83 -16.69
CA SER A 288 -14.93 -19.48 -17.07
C SER A 288 -13.89 -18.39 -16.79
N TRP A 289 -12.92 -18.67 -15.92
CA TRP A 289 -11.79 -17.80 -15.66
C TRP A 289 -10.85 -17.65 -16.87
N ILE A 290 -10.80 -18.60 -17.81
CA ILE A 290 -9.93 -18.49 -19.00
C ILE A 290 -10.40 -17.36 -19.94
N PRO A 291 -11.67 -17.33 -20.41
CA PRO A 291 -12.18 -16.18 -21.17
C PRO A 291 -12.06 -14.86 -20.41
N LEU A 292 -12.21 -14.89 -19.09
CA LEU A 292 -12.07 -13.70 -18.24
C LEU A 292 -10.64 -13.15 -18.26
N ALA A 293 -9.62 -14.02 -18.23
CA ALA A 293 -8.23 -13.62 -18.38
C ALA A 293 -8.00 -12.89 -19.72
N GLN A 294 -8.60 -13.39 -20.80
CA GLN A 294 -8.43 -12.83 -22.14
C GLN A 294 -8.97 -11.41 -22.26
N VAL A 295 -10.09 -11.10 -21.59
CA VAL A 295 -10.65 -9.74 -21.53
C VAL A 295 -9.65 -8.75 -20.91
N TRP A 296 -8.91 -9.21 -19.91
CA TRP A 296 -7.95 -8.40 -19.16
C TRP A 296 -6.54 -8.42 -19.73
N GLU A 297 -6.30 -9.23 -20.75
CA GLU A 297 -4.97 -9.43 -21.34
C GLU A 297 -4.35 -8.14 -21.91
N PRO A 298 -5.10 -7.24 -22.58
CA PRO A 298 -4.54 -5.98 -23.06
C PRO A 298 -4.00 -5.09 -21.91
N GLU A 299 -4.76 -4.98 -20.83
CA GLU A 299 -4.38 -4.21 -19.63
C GLU A 299 -3.19 -4.87 -18.93
N ARG A 300 -3.20 -6.20 -18.80
CA ARG A 300 -2.10 -6.99 -18.23
C ARG A 300 -0.79 -6.79 -18.99
N LEU A 301 -0.81 -6.92 -20.31
CA LEU A 301 0.38 -6.77 -21.17
C LEU A 301 0.92 -5.34 -21.19
N GLN A 302 0.05 -4.35 -21.01
CA GLN A 302 0.46 -2.97 -20.93
C GLN A 302 1.22 -2.69 -19.62
N PHE A 303 0.74 -3.24 -18.51
CA PHE A 303 1.43 -3.15 -17.22
C PHE A 303 2.72 -3.95 -17.18
N ALA A 304 2.74 -5.16 -17.75
CA ALA A 304 3.93 -5.98 -17.87
C ALA A 304 5.05 -5.22 -18.61
N ARG A 305 4.71 -4.56 -19.72
CA ARG A 305 5.64 -3.69 -20.46
C ARG A 305 6.17 -2.51 -19.63
N MET A 306 5.30 -1.87 -18.82
CA MET A 306 5.67 -0.73 -17.98
C MET A 306 6.60 -1.11 -16.83
N LEU A 307 6.44 -2.31 -16.28
CA LEU A 307 7.18 -2.77 -15.11
C LEU A 307 8.31 -3.75 -15.45
N HIS A 308 8.53 -4.01 -16.74
CA HIS A 308 9.53 -4.95 -17.27
C HIS A 308 9.41 -6.36 -16.68
N PHE A 309 8.18 -6.89 -16.60
CA PHE A 309 7.89 -8.30 -16.27
C PHE A 309 7.47 -9.09 -17.50
#